data_AF-A0A087TU63-F1
#
_entry.id   AF-A0A087TU63-F1
#
_cell.length_a   1.000
_cell.length_b   1.000
_cell.length_c   1.000
_cell.angle_alpha   90.00
_cell.angle_beta   90.00
_cell.angle_gamma   90.00
#
_symmetry.space_group_name_H-M   'P 1'
#
loop_
_entity.id
_entity.type
_entity.pdbx_description
1 polymer ?
#
loop_
_entity_poly.entity_id
_entity_poly.type
_entity_poly.pdbx_seq_one_letter_code
_entity_poly.pdbx_strand_id
1 'polypeptide(L)'
;MYTGKMIQSMSGHYQSIMVFDQIPLYIRGGQIIPSQSSDFTTESTRMKSYIFTAAFDCYNFNNENTDDYLRTWAYGELYIDDGISEDSIRNDNYLLVAVVIKGKNITIDPKIDGLKTLHDIRIGSTILNSFYLFGIFEKPSNFFIDSFWCDHAYSSALR
;
A
#
# COMPACT_ATOMS: atom_id res chain seq x y z
N MET A 1 -7.04 -18.43 0.38
CA MET A 1 -6.96 -17.08 -0.24
C MET A 1 -6.88 -16.06 0.87
N TYR A 2 -5.95 -15.10 0.81
CA TYR A 2 -5.81 -14.02 1.80
C TYR A 2 -6.93 -12.98 1.62
N THR A 3 -7.41 -12.37 2.71
CA THR A 3 -8.71 -11.68 2.72
C THR A 3 -8.68 -10.20 3.07
N GLY A 4 -7.56 -9.67 3.59
CA GLY A 4 -7.49 -8.30 4.11
C GLY A 4 -8.36 -8.04 5.35
N LYS A 5 -8.93 -9.10 5.96
CA LYS A 5 -9.77 -9.00 7.15
C LYS A 5 -8.93 -8.62 8.37
N MET A 6 -9.44 -7.69 9.15
CA MET A 6 -8.86 -7.36 10.47
C MET A 6 -9.03 -8.54 11.43
N ILE A 7 -7.98 -8.85 12.19
CA ILE A 7 -8.04 -9.84 13.27
C ILE A 7 -8.36 -9.12 14.57
N GLN A 8 -9.40 -9.56 15.27
CA GLN A 8 -9.92 -8.94 16.50
C GLN A 8 -9.08 -9.32 17.73
N SER A 9 -7.77 -9.10 17.68
CA SER A 9 -6.91 -9.27 18.86
C SER A 9 -5.75 -8.29 18.82
N MET A 10 -5.74 -7.37 19.79
CA MET A 10 -4.69 -6.36 19.94
C MET A 10 -3.51 -6.89 20.77
N SER A 11 -3.69 -7.99 21.51
CA SER A 11 -2.67 -8.62 22.36
C SER A 11 -3.07 -10.05 22.74
N GLY A 12 -2.16 -11.02 22.58
CA GLY A 12 -2.36 -12.40 23.03
C GLY A 12 -1.77 -13.45 22.09
N HIS A 13 -1.86 -14.71 22.51
CA HIS A 13 -1.59 -15.85 21.62
C HIS A 13 -2.84 -16.17 20.82
N TYR A 14 -2.66 -16.40 19.52
CA TYR A 14 -3.73 -16.86 18.64
C TYR A 14 -3.22 -18.04 17.82
N GLN A 15 -4.11 -19.01 17.61
CA GLN A 15 -3.87 -20.15 16.76
C GLN A 15 -4.71 -20.01 15.49
N SER A 16 -4.03 -19.80 14.36
CA SER A 16 -4.68 -19.92 13.06
C SER A 16 -4.95 -21.38 12.74
N ILE A 17 -6.20 -21.68 12.38
CA ILE A 17 -6.50 -22.92 11.69
C ILE A 17 -6.05 -22.75 10.25
N MET A 18 -5.03 -23.51 9.86
CA MET A 18 -4.48 -23.48 8.51
C MET A 18 -5.03 -24.65 7.69
N VAL A 19 -5.35 -24.37 6.42
CA VAL A 19 -5.44 -25.42 5.40
C VAL A 19 -4.00 -25.79 5.00
N PHE A 20 -3.75 -27.04 4.60
CA PHE A 20 -2.42 -27.58 4.30
C PHE A 20 -1.54 -26.68 3.41
N ASP A 21 -2.15 -25.91 2.49
CA ASP A 21 -1.45 -25.05 1.52
C ASP A 21 -1.47 -23.55 1.90
N GLN A 22 -1.55 -23.20 3.19
CA GLN A 22 -1.65 -21.80 3.63
C GLN A 22 -0.66 -21.46 4.75
N ILE A 23 0.02 -20.32 4.59
CA ILE A 23 0.86 -19.71 5.62
C ILE A 23 0.19 -18.40 6.05
N PRO A 24 -0.06 -18.17 7.35
CA PRO A 24 -0.69 -16.93 7.80
C PRO A 24 0.27 -15.75 7.63
N LEU A 25 -0.19 -14.72 6.94
CA LEU A 25 0.50 -13.44 6.79
C LEU A 25 -0.40 -12.32 7.28
N TYR A 26 0.19 -11.40 8.04
CA TYR A 26 -0.50 -10.27 8.63
C TYR A 26 0.19 -8.97 8.26
N ILE A 27 -0.60 -7.94 7.98
CA ILE A 27 -0.12 -6.58 7.79
C ILE A 27 -0.47 -5.81 9.05
N ARG A 28 0.51 -5.11 9.60
CA ARG A 28 0.31 -4.25 10.77
C ARG A 28 -0.44 -2.98 10.36
N GLY A 29 -1.42 -2.57 11.18
CA GLY A 29 -2.07 -1.27 11.04
C GLY A 29 -1.07 -0.11 11.13
N GLY A 30 -1.32 0.95 10.36
CA GLY A 30 -0.44 2.11 10.24
C GLY A 30 0.64 1.98 9.16
N GLN A 31 0.64 0.90 8.37
CA GLN A 31 1.66 0.64 7.34
C GLN A 31 1.06 0.68 5.94
N ILE A 32 1.85 1.18 4.99
CA ILE A 32 1.60 1.10 3.55
C ILE A 32 2.73 0.29 2.93
N ILE A 33 2.37 -0.79 2.25
CA ILE A 33 3.33 -1.71 1.64
C ILE A 33 3.23 -1.58 0.11
N PRO A 34 4.30 -1.17 -0.59
CA PRO A 34 4.38 -1.33 -2.04
C PRO A 34 4.58 -2.79 -2.42
N SER A 35 3.94 -3.21 -3.49
CA SER A 35 4.18 -4.50 -4.14
C SER A 35 4.05 -4.39 -5.65
N GLN A 36 4.54 -5.40 -6.36
CA GLN A 36 4.31 -5.58 -7.80
C GLN A 36 3.63 -6.92 -8.03
N SER A 37 2.83 -7.02 -9.08
CA SER A 37 2.26 -8.29 -9.51
C SER A 37 3.40 -9.27 -9.84
N SER A 38 3.33 -10.50 -9.32
CA SER A 38 4.38 -11.50 -9.55
C SER A 38 4.50 -11.88 -11.03
N ASP A 39 5.71 -12.27 -11.44
CA ASP A 39 6.00 -12.90 -12.73
C ASP A 39 7.06 -14.00 -12.54
N PHE A 40 7.41 -14.72 -13.60
CA PHE A 40 8.41 -15.78 -13.57
C PHE A 40 9.83 -15.25 -13.32
N THR A 41 10.11 -13.98 -13.66
CA THR A 41 11.41 -13.35 -13.42
C THR A 41 11.25 -11.98 -12.79
N THR A 42 12.31 -11.52 -12.12
CA THR A 42 12.38 -10.17 -11.55
C THR A 42 12.43 -9.11 -12.65
N GLU A 43 13.07 -9.41 -13.78
CA GLU A 43 13.08 -8.55 -14.97
C GLU A 43 11.66 -8.27 -15.48
N SER A 44 10.85 -9.32 -15.68
CA SER A 44 9.46 -9.14 -16.13
C SER A 44 8.57 -8.51 -15.05
N THR A 45 8.84 -8.80 -13.77
CA THR A 45 8.12 -8.17 -12.64
C THR A 45 8.40 -6.67 -12.56
N ARG A 46 9.64 -6.22 -12.77
CA ARG A 46 10.04 -4.79 -12.72
C ARG A 46 9.31 -3.93 -13.74
N MET A 47 8.84 -4.53 -14.84
CA MET A 47 8.07 -3.86 -15.88
C MET A 47 6.59 -3.68 -15.54
N LYS A 48 6.11 -4.25 -14.42
CA LYS A 48 4.72 -4.13 -13.97
C LYS A 48 4.54 -2.94 -13.04
N SER A 49 3.37 -2.33 -13.11
CA SER A 49 2.99 -1.23 -12.22
C SER A 49 3.00 -1.67 -10.76
N TYR A 50 3.31 -0.72 -9.89
CA TYR A 50 3.23 -0.91 -8.45
C TYR A 50 1.78 -0.87 -7.97
N ILE A 51 1.58 -1.51 -6.84
CA ILE A 51 0.35 -1.57 -6.06
C ILE A 51 0.71 -1.13 -4.65
N PHE A 52 -0.07 -0.21 -4.07
CA PHE A 52 0.04 0.09 -2.64
C PHE A 52 -1.06 -0.62 -1.87
N THR A 53 -0.69 -1.29 -0.78
CA THR A 53 -1.64 -1.85 0.17
C THR A 53 -1.47 -1.14 1.51
N ALA A 54 -2.47 -0.36 1.92
CA ALA A 54 -2.49 0.28 3.22
C ALA A 54 -3.40 -0.47 4.19
N ALA A 55 -2.88 -0.74 5.40
CA ALA A 55 -3.68 -1.17 6.52
C ALA A 55 -3.79 -0.01 7.52
N PHE A 56 -5.00 0.46 7.75
CA PHE A 56 -5.24 1.54 8.70
C PHE A 56 -4.98 1.08 10.13
N ASP A 57 -4.38 1.96 10.93
CA ASP A 57 -4.29 1.76 12.37
C ASP A 57 -5.70 1.86 12.96
N CYS A 58 -6.16 0.79 13.60
CA CYS A 58 -7.52 0.63 14.12
C CYS A 58 -7.56 0.87 15.64
N TYR A 59 -6.84 1.90 16.10
CA TYR A 59 -6.62 2.18 17.52
C TYR A 59 -7.92 2.29 18.37
N ASN A 60 -9.10 2.56 17.78
CA ASN A 60 -10.38 2.56 18.50
C ASN A 60 -11.45 1.61 17.92
N PHE A 61 -11.12 0.34 17.63
CA PHE A 61 -12.13 -0.64 17.21
C PHE A 61 -13.33 -0.78 18.19
N ASN A 62 -13.15 -0.44 19.47
CA ASN A 62 -14.19 -0.54 20.51
C ASN A 62 -14.97 0.76 20.76
N ASN A 63 -14.74 1.82 19.98
CA ASN A 63 -15.39 3.11 20.23
C ASN A 63 -16.36 3.42 19.08
N GLU A 64 -17.65 3.52 19.40
CA GLU A 64 -18.76 3.68 18.45
C GLU A 64 -18.82 5.07 17.78
N ASN A 65 -17.82 5.93 18.04
CA ASN A 65 -17.73 7.26 17.47
C ASN A 65 -17.15 7.22 16.06
N THR A 66 -18.00 7.49 15.07
CA THR A 66 -17.72 7.48 13.62
C THR A 66 -16.77 8.61 13.15
N ASP A 67 -16.41 9.55 14.02
CA ASP A 67 -15.40 10.59 13.74
C ASP A 67 -13.94 10.08 13.80
N ASP A 68 -13.72 8.78 14.05
CA ASP A 68 -12.40 8.16 14.20
C ASP A 68 -11.57 8.12 12.89
N TYR A 69 -12.15 8.53 11.75
CA TYR A 69 -11.37 8.85 10.55
C TYR A 69 -10.24 9.85 10.86
N LEU A 70 -10.39 10.76 11.82
CA LEU A 70 -9.33 11.70 12.21
C LEU A 70 -8.08 11.03 12.81
N ARG A 71 -8.18 9.78 13.26
CA ARG A 71 -7.06 8.98 13.79
C ARG A 71 -6.59 7.90 12.84
N THR A 72 -7.21 7.80 11.67
CA THR A 72 -6.77 6.90 10.61
C THR A 72 -5.48 7.44 10.01
N TRP A 73 -4.39 6.70 10.20
CA TRP A 73 -3.11 7.02 9.61
C TRP A 73 -2.46 5.77 9.04
N ALA A 74 -1.66 5.96 7.99
CA ALA A 74 -0.74 4.96 7.50
C ALA A 74 0.45 5.65 6.82
N TYR A 75 1.62 5.03 6.91
CA TYR A 75 2.85 5.50 6.28
C TYR A 75 3.54 4.37 5.55
N GLY A 76 4.15 4.69 4.41
CA GLY A 76 5.10 3.80 3.75
C GLY A 76 5.95 4.55 2.76
N GLU A 77 7.03 3.90 2.33
CA GLU A 77 7.96 4.43 1.34
C GLU A 77 8.20 3.41 0.24
N LEU A 78 8.47 3.91 -0.96
CA LEU A 78 8.86 3.13 -2.12
C LEU A 78 10.19 3.66 -2.62
N TYR A 79 11.22 2.82 -2.53
CA TYR A 79 12.52 3.03 -3.15
C TYR A 79 12.60 2.23 -4.44
N ILE A 80 13.03 2.88 -5.53
CA ILE A 80 13.22 2.26 -6.84
C ILE A 80 14.55 2.73 -7.44
N ASP A 81 15.38 1.78 -7.83
CA ASP A 81 16.54 1.97 -8.69
C ASP A 81 16.50 0.97 -9.87
N ASP A 82 17.56 0.91 -10.66
CA ASP A 82 17.70 -0.08 -11.73
C ASP A 82 17.91 -1.52 -11.22
N GLY A 83 18.24 -1.69 -9.94
CA GLY A 83 18.55 -2.96 -9.30
C GLY A 83 19.84 -3.63 -9.78
N ILE A 84 20.72 -2.90 -10.48
CA ILE A 84 21.94 -3.44 -11.09
C ILE A 84 23.15 -2.55 -10.77
N SER A 85 23.01 -1.22 -10.87
CA SER A 85 24.12 -0.29 -10.67
C SER A 85 24.62 -0.29 -9.24
N GLU A 86 25.93 -0.14 -9.08
CA GLU A 86 26.54 0.11 -7.78
C GLU A 86 26.34 1.58 -7.37
N ASP A 87 26.39 1.84 -6.06
CA ASP A 87 26.37 3.19 -5.51
C ASP A 87 25.14 4.04 -5.89
N SER A 88 23.99 3.44 -6.23
CA SER A 88 22.75 4.16 -6.57
C SER A 88 22.33 5.17 -5.50
N ILE A 89 22.43 4.81 -4.21
CA ILE A 89 22.14 5.72 -3.10
C ILE A 89 23.16 6.87 -3.04
N ARG A 90 24.46 6.56 -3.19
CA ARG A 90 25.52 7.57 -3.10
C ARG A 90 25.46 8.59 -4.24
N ASN A 91 24.99 8.14 -5.40
CA ASN A 91 24.91 8.95 -6.62
C ASN A 91 23.53 9.59 -6.81
N ASP A 92 22.61 9.44 -5.85
CA ASP A 92 21.20 9.86 -5.95
C ASP A 92 20.51 9.34 -7.23
N ASN A 93 20.87 8.14 -7.70
CA ASN A 93 20.34 7.53 -8.91
C ASN A 93 19.15 6.60 -8.59
N TYR A 94 18.14 7.13 -7.90
CA TYR A 94 16.96 6.39 -7.50
C TYR A 94 15.74 7.31 -7.37
N LEU A 95 14.57 6.70 -7.32
CA LEU A 95 13.32 7.33 -6.94
C LEU A 95 12.98 6.90 -5.51
N LEU A 96 12.68 7.86 -4.64
CA LEU A 96 12.12 7.61 -3.32
C LEU A 96 10.82 8.37 -3.18
N VAL A 97 9.75 7.64 -2.91
CA VAL A 97 8.40 8.20 -2.76
C VAL A 97 7.89 7.88 -1.37
N ALA A 98 7.42 8.90 -0.65
CA ALA A 98 6.67 8.71 0.58
C ALA A 98 5.18 8.70 0.28
N VAL A 99 4.46 7.74 0.86
CA VAL A 99 3.00 7.68 0.82
C VAL A 99 2.48 7.85 2.24
N VAL A 100 1.58 8.80 2.41
CA VAL A 100 1.01 9.15 3.71
C VAL A 100 -0.50 9.17 3.59
N ILE A 101 -1.17 8.48 4.51
CA ILE A 101 -2.62 8.57 4.68
C ILE A 101 -2.89 9.25 6.01
N LYS A 102 -3.71 10.29 5.99
CA LYS A 102 -4.20 11.00 7.18
C LYS A 102 -5.67 11.31 6.99
N GLY A 103 -6.50 10.61 7.76
CA GLY A 103 -7.95 10.62 7.61
C GLY A 103 -8.40 10.26 6.20
N LYS A 104 -9.04 11.21 5.52
CA LYS A 104 -9.61 11.00 4.18
C LYS A 104 -8.65 11.33 3.04
N ASN A 105 -7.43 11.79 3.36
CA ASN A 105 -6.47 12.22 2.36
C ASN A 105 -5.33 11.21 2.24
N ILE A 106 -4.97 10.92 0.98
CA ILE A 106 -3.77 10.18 0.60
C ILE A 106 -2.84 11.17 -0.09
N THR A 107 -1.58 11.23 0.34
CA THR A 107 -0.55 12.07 -0.26
C THR A 107 0.59 11.18 -0.72
N ILE A 108 1.02 11.35 -1.97
CA ILE A 108 2.16 10.66 -2.58
C ILE A 108 3.16 11.76 -2.92
N ASP A 109 4.31 11.75 -2.26
CA ASP A 109 5.29 12.84 -2.33
C ASP A 109 6.68 12.28 -2.69
N PRO A 110 7.23 12.59 -3.89
CA PRO A 110 8.60 12.20 -4.22
C PRO A 110 9.58 12.97 -3.33
N LYS A 111 10.37 12.23 -2.56
CA LYS A 111 11.46 12.78 -1.74
C LYS A 111 12.72 12.98 -2.55
N ILE A 112 13.00 12.06 -3.46
CA ILE A 112 14.12 12.10 -4.39
C ILE A 112 13.60 11.60 -5.73
N ASP A 113 13.88 12.34 -6.79
CA ASP A 113 13.61 11.95 -8.17
C ASP A 113 14.91 12.06 -9.00
N GLY A 114 15.74 11.03 -8.84
CA GLY A 114 17.06 10.94 -9.43
C GLY A 114 17.12 10.13 -10.72
N LEU A 115 16.01 9.53 -11.15
CA LEU A 115 15.92 8.67 -12.33
C LEU A 115 15.95 9.51 -13.62
N LYS A 116 17.07 10.20 -13.89
CA LYS A 116 17.19 11.12 -15.03
C LYS A 116 17.41 10.43 -16.37
N THR A 117 17.89 9.18 -16.40
CA THR A 117 18.25 8.47 -17.65
C THR A 117 18.38 6.95 -17.44
N LEU A 118 17.34 6.28 -16.98
CA LEU A 118 17.28 4.81 -17.03
C LEU A 118 16.27 4.41 -18.11
N HIS A 119 16.78 4.23 -19.33
CA HIS A 119 15.99 3.77 -20.49
C HIS A 119 15.40 2.35 -20.31
N ASP A 120 15.92 1.58 -19.35
CA ASP A 120 15.48 0.21 -19.07
C ASP A 120 14.46 0.08 -17.94
N ILE A 121 14.22 1.16 -17.17
CA ILE A 121 13.00 1.25 -16.38
C ILE A 121 12.01 1.99 -17.28
N ARG A 122 11.10 1.26 -17.93
CA ARG A 122 9.87 1.89 -18.42
C ARG A 122 9.10 2.40 -17.19
N ILE A 123 9.42 3.61 -16.77
CA ILE A 123 8.53 4.47 -16.01
C ILE A 123 7.46 4.90 -17.02
N GLY A 124 6.55 3.97 -17.35
CA GLY A 124 5.35 4.29 -18.11
C GLY A 124 4.59 5.40 -17.40
N SER A 125 3.69 6.08 -18.11
CA SER A 125 2.96 7.26 -17.64
C SER A 125 2.11 7.06 -16.37
N THR A 126 2.18 5.90 -15.70
CA THR A 126 1.61 5.66 -14.37
C THR A 126 2.40 4.58 -13.63
N ILE A 127 3.18 4.99 -12.62
CA ILE A 127 3.97 4.10 -11.72
C ILE A 127 3.04 3.24 -10.85
N LEU A 128 1.83 3.72 -10.58
CA LEU A 128 0.87 3.14 -9.66
C LEU A 128 -0.42 2.76 -10.40
N ASN A 129 -0.80 1.48 -10.36
CA ASN A 129 -2.03 1.02 -11.01
C ASN A 129 -3.19 0.82 -10.03
N SER A 130 -2.90 0.47 -8.78
CA SER A 130 -3.97 0.14 -7.82
C SER A 130 -3.57 0.48 -6.39
N PHE A 131 -4.57 0.84 -5.60
CA PHE A 131 -4.43 1.13 -4.18
C PHE A 131 -5.48 0.31 -3.40
N TYR A 132 -5.02 -0.57 -2.52
CA TYR A 132 -5.87 -1.32 -1.61
C TYR A 132 -5.88 -0.66 -0.23
N LEU A 133 -7.08 -0.41 0.29
CA LEU A 133 -7.28 0.20 1.61
C LEU A 133 -8.01 -0.79 2.52
N PHE A 134 -7.35 -1.23 3.58
CA PHE A 134 -7.93 -2.09 4.61
C PHE A 134 -8.25 -1.30 5.88
N GLY A 135 -9.37 -1.64 6.53
CA GLY A 135 -9.86 -0.93 7.72
C GLY A 135 -10.82 0.23 7.42
N ILE A 136 -11.44 0.26 6.23
CA ILE A 136 -12.51 1.21 5.90
C ILE A 136 -13.87 0.63 6.30
N PHE A 137 -14.47 1.18 7.34
CA PHE A 137 -15.74 0.68 7.89
C PHE A 137 -16.98 1.25 7.21
N GLU A 138 -16.89 2.43 6.60
CA GLU A 138 -17.99 3.05 5.85
C GLU A 138 -17.66 3.14 4.36
N LYS A 139 -18.63 2.83 3.51
CA LYS A 139 -18.47 2.92 2.06
C LYS A 139 -18.17 4.37 1.66
N PRO A 140 -17.04 4.67 1.01
CA PRO A 140 -16.81 6.00 0.47
C PRO A 140 -17.79 6.27 -0.67
N SER A 141 -18.47 7.42 -0.62
CA SER A 141 -19.35 7.85 -1.70
C SER A 141 -18.55 8.08 -2.99
N ASN A 142 -17.41 8.76 -2.85
CA ASN A 142 -16.59 9.23 -3.95
C ASN A 142 -15.11 8.99 -3.63
N PHE A 143 -14.32 8.75 -4.66
CA PHE A 143 -12.85 8.75 -4.59
C PHE A 143 -12.34 9.71 -5.67
N PHE A 144 -11.38 10.56 -5.30
CA PHE A 144 -10.84 11.60 -6.18
C PHE A 144 -9.32 11.56 -6.19
N ILE A 145 -8.74 11.76 -7.38
CA ILE A 145 -7.31 11.98 -7.59
C ILE A 145 -7.17 13.32 -8.28
N ASP A 146 -6.48 14.28 -7.66
CA ASP A 146 -6.27 15.64 -8.19
C ASP A 146 -7.55 16.29 -8.74
N SER A 147 -8.66 16.13 -8.01
CA SER A 147 -10.01 16.61 -8.36
C SER A 147 -10.73 15.86 -9.49
N PHE A 148 -10.13 14.80 -10.05
CA PHE A 148 -10.79 13.91 -11.01
C PHE A 148 -11.41 12.71 -10.32
N TRP A 149 -12.60 12.33 -10.77
CA TRP A 149 -13.24 11.10 -10.35
C TRP A 149 -12.46 9.89 -10.82
N CYS A 150 -12.43 8.86 -9.97
CA CYS A 150 -11.81 7.58 -10.29
C CYS A 150 -12.70 6.44 -9.82
N ASP A 151 -12.64 5.34 -10.56
CA ASP A 151 -13.40 4.14 -10.24
C ASP A 151 -12.90 3.52 -8.93
N HIS A 152 -13.84 3.05 -8.12
CA HIS A 152 -13.54 2.35 -6.88
C HIS A 152 -14.48 1.17 -6.65
N ALA A 153 -13.93 0.13 -6.02
CA ALA A 153 -14.70 -0.98 -5.50
C ALA A 153 -14.67 -0.94 -3.98
N TYR A 154 -15.79 -1.30 -3.35
CA TYR A 154 -15.90 -1.39 -1.90
C TYR A 154 -16.57 -2.69 -1.50
N SER A 155 -16.00 -3.37 -0.50
CA SER A 155 -16.57 -4.56 0.11
C SER A 155 -16.69 -4.36 1.62
N SER A 156 -17.93 -4.46 2.12
CA SER A 156 -18.23 -4.46 3.55
C SER A 156 -18.10 -5.84 4.20
N ALA A 157 -17.79 -6.89 3.42
CA ALA A 157 -17.93 -8.29 3.81
C ALA A 157 -16.87 -8.80 4.82
N LEU A 158 -16.21 -7.91 5.55
CA LEU A 158 -15.09 -8.24 6.44
C LEU A 158 -15.36 -7.90 7.93
N ARG A 159 -16.63 -7.89 8.35
CA ARG A 159 -16.98 -8.13 9.77
C ARG A 159 -16.79 -9.60 10.12
#